data_AF-A0A659UIX2-F1
#
_entry.id   AF-A0A659UIX2-F1
#
_cell.length_a   1.000
_cell.length_b   1.000
_cell.length_c   1.000
_cell.angle_alpha   90.00
_cell.angle_beta   90.00
_cell.angle_gamma   90.00
#
_symmetry.space_group_name_H-M   'P 1'
#
loop_
_entity.id
_entity.type
_entity.pdbx_description
1 polymer ?
#
loop_
_entity_poly.entity_id
_entity_poly.type
_entity_poly.pdbx_seq_one_letter_code
_entity_poly.pdbx_strand_id
1 'polypeptide(L)'
;PSVIYGNVRNNGCITSLPRDCAAEVPCLVDASGIQPTYIGDLPPQLTALIRTNINVQELTVRALMTENREHIYHAAMMDPHTAAELDLDQIWFLVDDLLAAH
;
A
#
# COMPACT_ATOMS: atom_id res chain seq x y z
N PRO A 1 -3.13 8.50 29.06
CA PRO A 1 -2.93 7.59 27.90
C PRO A 1 -4.23 7.55 27.10
N SER A 2 -4.14 7.62 25.78
CA SER A 2 -5.30 7.59 24.87
C SER A 2 -5.06 6.59 23.75
N VAL A 3 -6.14 6.03 23.20
CA VAL A 3 -6.08 5.15 22.04
C VAL A 3 -6.52 5.92 20.80
N ILE A 4 -5.72 5.87 19.75
CA ILE A 4 -6.04 6.42 18.43
C ILE A 4 -5.85 5.32 17.37
N TYR A 5 -6.39 5.52 16.17
CA TYR A 5 -6.01 4.74 15.00
C TYR A 5 -4.96 5.52 14.23
N GLY A 6 -3.81 4.89 13.97
CA GLY A 6 -2.67 5.55 13.35
C GLY A 6 -2.05 4.69 12.25
N ASN A 7 -1.63 5.37 11.18
CA ASN A 7 -0.83 4.76 10.12
C ASN A 7 0.62 4.67 10.58
N VAL A 8 1.12 3.44 10.73
CA VAL A 8 2.49 3.13 11.15
C VAL A 8 3.09 2.08 10.23
N ARG A 9 4.41 1.92 10.27
CA ARG A 9 5.05 0.76 9.63
C ARG A 9 4.53 -0.50 10.30
N ASN A 10 4.03 -1.46 9.52
CA ASN A 10 3.38 -2.65 10.06
C ASN A 10 4.28 -3.39 11.07
N ASN A 11 5.57 -3.59 10.75
CA ASN A 11 6.57 -4.19 11.63
C ASN A 11 6.13 -5.52 12.31
N GLY A 12 5.18 -6.24 11.70
CA GLY A 12 4.59 -7.47 12.23
C GLY A 12 3.38 -7.30 13.16
N CYS A 13 2.79 -6.10 13.29
CA CYS A 13 1.52 -5.90 13.99
C CYS A 13 0.40 -6.73 13.36
N ILE A 14 0.27 -6.67 12.03
CA ILE A 14 -0.59 -7.54 11.24
C ILE A 14 0.30 -8.57 10.54
N THR A 15 0.26 -9.83 10.98
CA THR A 15 1.23 -10.85 10.59
C THR A 15 1.03 -11.41 9.18
N SER A 16 -0.18 -11.30 8.62
CA SER A 16 -0.44 -11.67 7.22
C SER A 16 0.04 -10.66 6.19
N LEU A 17 0.38 -9.44 6.61
CA LEU A 17 0.78 -8.35 5.71
C LEU A 17 2.30 -8.16 5.72
N PRO A 18 2.88 -7.61 4.64
CA PRO A 18 4.31 -7.29 4.60
C PRO A 18 4.73 -6.43 5.79
N ARG A 19 5.91 -6.68 6.36
CA ARG A 19 6.41 -5.91 7.52
C ARG A 19 6.63 -4.44 7.20
N ASP A 20 6.92 -4.14 5.95
CA ASP A 20 7.35 -2.83 5.51
C ASP A 20 6.20 -1.99 4.95
N CYS A 21 4.98 -2.54 4.86
CA CYS A 21 3.81 -1.77 4.44
C CYS A 21 3.38 -0.79 5.53
N ALA A 22 2.68 0.27 5.11
CA ALA A 22 1.89 1.07 6.04
C ALA A 22 0.69 0.23 6.50
N ALA A 23 0.42 0.24 7.81
CA ALA A 23 -0.75 -0.39 8.40
C ALA A 23 -1.41 0.60 9.36
N GLU A 24 -2.73 0.70 9.26
CA GLU A 24 -3.53 1.44 10.22
C GLU A 24 -3.97 0.48 11.33
N VAL A 25 -3.52 0.74 12.56
CA VAL A 25 -3.83 -0.09 13.72
C VAL A 25 -4.16 0.80 14.94
N PRO A 26 -4.85 0.26 15.96
CA PRO A 26 -4.98 0.94 17.24
C PRO A 26 -3.58 1.16 17.84
N CYS A 27 -3.33 2.38 18.26
CA CYS A 27 -2.09 2.79 18.90
C CYS A 27 -2.39 3.37 20.28
N LEU A 28 -1.70 2.86 21.29
CA LEU A 28 -1.63 3.54 22.58
C LEU A 28 -0.71 4.76 22.42
N VAL A 29 -1.16 5.90 22.94
CA VAL A 29 -0.39 7.14 22.91
C VAL A 29 -0.29 7.69 24.33
N ASP A 30 0.96 7.90 24.76
CA ASP A 30 1.31 8.50 26.03
C ASP A 30 2.62 9.31 25.93
N ALA A 31 3.19 9.72 27.06
CA ALA A 31 4.42 10.50 27.10
C ALA A 31 5.64 9.77 26.51
N SER A 32 5.56 8.45 26.31
CA SER A 32 6.60 7.61 25.71
C SER A 32 6.47 7.49 24.19
N GLY A 33 5.46 8.12 23.58
CA GLY A 33 5.25 8.14 22.13
C GLY A 33 4.05 7.31 21.67
N ILE A 34 4.17 6.71 20.48
CA ILE A 34 3.13 5.90 19.83
C ILE A 34 3.51 4.42 19.93
N GLN A 35 2.64 3.60 20.50
CA GLN A 35 2.82 2.15 20.60
C GLN A 35 1.72 1.41 19.83
N PRO A 36 2.04 0.87 18.63
CA PRO A 36 1.09 0.09 17.83
C PRO A 36 0.67 -1.21 18.55
N THR A 37 -0.60 -1.57 18.41
CA THR A 37 -1.14 -2.81 18.98
C THR A 37 -0.96 -3.98 18.03
N TYR A 38 -0.61 -5.15 18.55
CA TYR A 38 -0.55 -6.39 17.78
C TYR A 38 -1.97 -6.87 17.41
N ILE A 39 -2.17 -7.17 16.12
CA ILE A 39 -3.42 -7.68 15.55
C ILE A 39 -3.33 -9.18 15.26
N GLY A 40 -2.16 -9.64 14.81
CA GLY A 40 -1.98 -11.02 14.35
C GLY A 40 -2.49 -11.22 12.94
N ASP A 41 -2.99 -12.42 12.67
CA ASP A 41 -3.36 -12.83 11.32
C ASP A 41 -4.77 -12.34 10.97
N LEU A 42 -4.92 -11.80 9.76
CA LEU A 42 -6.24 -11.43 9.24
C LEU A 42 -6.88 -12.62 8.52
N PRO A 43 -8.22 -12.71 8.51
CA PRO A 43 -8.92 -13.65 7.64
C PRO A 43 -8.39 -13.59 6.20
N PRO A 44 -8.20 -14.74 5.52
CA PRO A 44 -7.46 -14.83 4.27
C PRO A 44 -8.04 -13.95 3.15
N GLN A 45 -9.37 -13.81 3.09
CA GLN A 45 -10.04 -12.93 2.13
C GLN A 45 -9.74 -11.44 2.36
N LEU A 46 -9.58 -11.01 3.62
CA LEU A 46 -9.20 -9.63 3.93
C LEU A 46 -7.73 -9.38 3.62
N THR A 47 -6.87 -10.33 3.97
CA THR A 47 -5.46 -10.31 3.56
C THR A 47 -5.33 -10.19 2.04
N ALA A 48 -6.08 -10.98 1.28
CA ALA A 48 -6.06 -10.94 -0.18
C ALA A 48 -6.48 -9.56 -0.73
N LEU A 49 -7.57 -9.00 -0.21
CA LEU A 49 -8.08 -7.68 -0.63
C LEU A 49 -7.12 -6.54 -0.28
N ILE A 50 -6.54 -6.54 0.92
CA ILE A 50 -5.62 -5.48 1.35
C ILE A 50 -4.33 -5.57 0.52
N ARG A 51 -3.86 -6.79 0.22
CA ARG A 51 -2.65 -6.99 -0.57
C ARG A 51 -2.76 -6.44 -1.99
N THR A 52 -3.93 -6.45 -2.63
CA THR A 52 -4.05 -5.84 -3.97
C THR A 52 -3.70 -4.35 -3.96
N ASN A 53 -4.07 -3.64 -2.90
CA ASN A 53 -3.76 -2.23 -2.72
C ASN A 53 -2.31 -1.99 -2.28
N ILE A 54 -1.78 -2.80 -1.36
CA ILE A 54 -0.37 -2.71 -0.92
C ILE A 54 0.58 -2.91 -2.10
N ASN A 55 0.28 -3.84 -3.01
CA ASN A 55 1.14 -4.10 -4.17
C ASN A 55 1.31 -2.86 -5.06
N VAL A 56 0.24 -2.07 -5.27
CA VAL A 56 0.30 -0.80 -6.02
C VAL A 56 1.24 0.17 -5.33
N GLN A 57 1.08 0.35 -4.01
CA GLN A 57 1.90 1.26 -3.21
C GLN A 57 3.38 0.85 -3.21
N GLU A 58 3.67 -0.44 -3.04
CA GLU A 58 5.03 -0.97 -3.10
C GLU A 58 5.69 -0.74 -4.46
N LEU A 59 4.97 -0.97 -5.56
CA LEU A 59 5.49 -0.73 -6.91
C LEU A 59 5.75 0.75 -7.15
N THR A 60 4.83 1.63 -6.75
CA THR A 60 5.01 3.09 -6.85
C THR A 60 6.23 3.57 -6.05
N VAL A 61 6.40 3.09 -4.82
CA VAL A 61 7.59 3.41 -4.01
C VAL A 61 8.85 2.86 -4.65
N ARG A 62 8.84 1.61 -5.15
CA ARG A 62 9.99 1.02 -5.84
C ARG A 62 10.37 1.83 -7.08
N ALA A 63 9.41 2.29 -7.87
CA ALA A 63 9.67 3.12 -9.05
C ALA A 63 10.50 4.37 -8.71
N LEU A 64 10.16 5.03 -7.61
CA LEU A 64 10.89 6.22 -7.12
C LEU A 64 12.26 5.84 -6.55
N MET A 65 12.33 4.79 -5.75
CA MET A 65 13.57 4.37 -5.08
C MET A 65 14.63 3.81 -6.04
N THR A 66 14.20 3.20 -7.15
CA THR A 66 15.10 2.63 -8.16
C THR A 66 15.22 3.47 -9.42
N GLU A 67 14.54 4.63 -9.47
CA GLU A 67 14.39 5.48 -10.66
C GLU A 67 13.92 4.69 -11.89
N ASN A 68 13.13 3.62 -11.69
CA ASN A 68 12.60 2.79 -12.75
C ASN A 68 11.14 3.13 -13.05
N ARG A 69 10.92 3.85 -14.14
CA ARG A 69 9.58 4.25 -14.63
C ARG A 69 8.67 3.05 -14.90
N GLU A 70 9.20 1.88 -15.30
CA GLU A 70 8.38 0.69 -15.59
C GLU A 70 7.49 0.28 -14.40
N HIS A 71 7.98 0.48 -13.18
CA HIS A 71 7.24 0.13 -11.98
C HIS A 71 5.98 0.99 -11.77
N ILE A 72 5.89 2.21 -12.33
CA ILE A 72 4.66 3.01 -12.30
C ILE A 72 3.58 2.37 -13.18
N TYR A 73 3.94 1.90 -14.37
CA TYR A 73 2.99 1.18 -15.24
C TYR A 73 2.51 -0.10 -14.58
N HIS A 74 3.43 -0.88 -14.00
CA HIS A 74 3.04 -2.09 -13.26
C HIS A 74 2.14 -1.76 -12.06
N ALA A 75 2.38 -0.64 -11.35
CA ALA A 75 1.51 -0.22 -10.26
C ALA A 75 0.09 0.05 -10.76
N ALA A 76 -0.06 0.81 -11.85
CA ALA A 76 -1.36 1.09 -12.47
C ALA A 76 -2.06 -0.18 -12.99
N MET A 77 -1.31 -1.11 -13.59
CA MET A 77 -1.84 -2.41 -14.05
C MET A 77 -2.33 -3.30 -12.89
N MET A 78 -1.75 -3.15 -11.70
CA MET A 78 -2.13 -3.92 -10.51
C MET A 78 -3.22 -3.25 -9.67
N ASP A 79 -3.57 -2.00 -9.98
CA ASP A 79 -4.66 -1.29 -9.31
C ASP A 79 -6.01 -1.92 -9.67
N PRO A 80 -6.78 -2.44 -8.69
CA PRO A 80 -8.01 -3.19 -8.98
C PRO A 80 -9.07 -2.39 -9.71
N HIS A 81 -9.10 -1.07 -9.52
CA HIS A 81 -10.09 -0.22 -10.19
C HIS A 81 -9.65 0.05 -11.64
N THR A 82 -8.41 0.45 -11.82
CA THR A 82 -7.81 0.72 -13.13
C THR A 82 -7.88 -0.52 -14.03
N ALA A 83 -7.47 -1.69 -13.52
CA ALA A 83 -7.48 -2.94 -14.26
C ALA A 83 -8.88 -3.51 -14.53
N ALA A 84 -9.92 -3.01 -13.84
CA ALA A 84 -11.31 -3.40 -14.12
C ALA A 84 -11.92 -2.58 -15.27
N GLU A 85 -11.44 -1.35 -15.47
CA GLU A 85 -12.01 -0.41 -16.43
C GLU A 85 -11.23 -0.31 -17.75
N LEU A 86 -9.92 -0.59 -17.71
CA LEU A 86 -9.01 -0.37 -18.83
C LEU A 86 -8.22 -1.63 -19.19
N ASP A 87 -7.93 -1.80 -20.48
CA ASP A 87 -6.96 -2.79 -20.94
C ASP A 87 -5.50 -2.29 -20.78
N LEU A 88 -4.52 -3.16 -20.99
CA LEU A 88 -3.10 -2.85 -20.77
C LEU A 88 -2.58 -1.70 -21.64
N ASP A 89 -3.06 -1.58 -22.89
CA ASP A 89 -2.62 -0.52 -23.79
C ASP A 89 -3.19 0.82 -23.33
N GLN A 90 -4.47 0.85 -22.93
CA GLN A 90 -5.12 2.04 -22.37
C GLN A 90 -4.44 2.49 -21.06
N ILE A 91 -4.06 1.55 -20.18
CA ILE A 91 -3.33 1.86 -18.95
C ILE A 91 -1.98 2.48 -19.27
N TRP A 92 -1.29 1.99 -20.30
CA TRP A 92 -0.02 2.54 -20.73
C TRP A 92 -0.15 4.02 -21.13
N PHE A 93 -1.12 4.32 -22.01
CA PHE A 93 -1.38 5.69 -22.45
C PHE A 93 -1.82 6.61 -21.30
N LEU A 94 -2.66 6.11 -20.39
CA LEU A 94 -3.07 6.86 -19.20
C LEU A 94 -1.86 7.27 -18.35
N VAL A 95 -0.94 6.34 -18.08
CA VAL A 95 0.25 6.62 -17.28
C VAL A 95 1.19 7.58 -18.02
N ASP A 96 1.33 7.46 -19.33
CA ASP A 96 2.12 8.40 -20.14
C ASP A 96 1.55 9.83 -20.06
N ASP A 97 0.23 9.99 -20.18
CA ASP A 97 -0.45 11.28 -20.07
C ASP A 97 -0.26 11.88 -18.67
N LEU A 98 -0.38 11.08 -17.61
CA LEU A 98 -0.16 11.52 -16.23
C LEU A 98 1.28 12.00 -16.00
N LEU A 99 2.27 11.29 -16.55
CA LEU A 99 3.69 11.64 -16.43
C LEU A 99 4.10 12.83 -17.30
N ALA A 100 3.39 13.09 -18.39
CA ALA A 100 3.60 14.31 -19.17
C ALA A 100 3.04 15.56 -18.46
N ALA A 101 2.01 15.39 -17.64
CA ALA A 101 1.30 16.48 -16.97
C ALA A 101 1.92 16.91 -15.62
N HIS A 102 2.77 16.09 -14.99
CA HIS A 102 3.31 16.31 -13.64
C HIS A 102 4.82 16.07 -13.59
#